data_AF-A0A327UG28-F1
#
_entry.id   AF-A0A327UG28-F1
#
_cell.length_a   1.000
_cell.length_b   1.000
_cell.length_c   1.000
_cell.angle_alpha   90.00
_cell.angle_beta   90.00
_cell.angle_gamma   90.00
#
_symmetry.space_group_name_H-M   'P 1'
#
loop_
_entity.id
_entity.type
_entity.pdbx_description
1 polymer ?
#
loop_
_entity_poly.entity_id
_entity_poly.type
_entity_poly.pdbx_seq_one_letter_code
_entity_poly.pdbx_strand_id
1 'polypeptide(L)'
;MSVWQLVAVGLVMLLGLIGVLVPGVPGQAIVWAAVLWWALTDMTPAAWGVLIGATALLLLNQALKPLLPPRRPRESGAPRRTLLLGGLGAIAGFFVVPVVGAVAGYVGAIYGAERLRLGSRGAGWASVRSVMRATGYSVLVELFACLLVTGAWLGALVWG
;
A
#
# COMPACT_ATOMS: atom_id res chain seq x y z
N MET A 1 7.16 24.02 -6.59
CA MET A 1 6.57 23.36 -7.78
C MET A 1 5.24 24.01 -8.18
N SER A 2 4.78 23.86 -9.44
CA SER A 2 3.42 24.28 -9.82
C SER A 2 2.37 23.24 -9.40
N VAL A 3 1.11 23.65 -9.24
CA VAL A 3 -0.01 22.77 -8.83
C VAL A 3 -0.15 21.55 -9.75
N TRP A 4 -0.02 21.76 -11.06
CA TRP A 4 -0.11 20.68 -12.05
C TRP A 4 0.99 19.62 -11.89
N GLN A 5 2.20 20.03 -11.48
CA GLN A 5 3.27 19.09 -11.21
C GLN A 5 3.00 18.29 -9.93
N LEU A 6 2.44 18.89 -8.90
CA LEU A 6 2.04 18.17 -7.67
C LEU A 6 0.95 17.14 -7.96
N VAL A 7 -0.05 17.50 -8.78
CA VAL A 7 -1.08 16.57 -9.24
C VAL A 7 -0.44 15.41 -10.02
N ALA A 8 0.50 15.69 -10.92
CA ALA A 8 1.21 14.64 -11.66
C ALA A 8 1.97 13.69 -10.73
N VAL A 9 2.71 14.21 -9.74
CA VAL A 9 3.39 13.40 -8.72
C VAL A 9 2.40 12.52 -7.96
N GLY A 10 1.28 13.10 -7.52
CA GLY A 10 0.21 12.37 -6.83
C GLY A 10 -0.38 11.25 -7.68
N LEU A 11 -0.59 11.48 -8.98
CA LEU A 11 -1.05 10.45 -9.91
C LEU A 11 -0.03 9.32 -10.09
N VAL A 12 1.27 9.63 -10.16
CA VAL A 12 2.33 8.61 -10.23
C VAL A 12 2.36 7.78 -8.93
N MET A 13 2.21 8.41 -7.75
CA MET A 13 2.09 7.66 -6.50
C MET A 13 0.86 6.76 -6.47
N LEU A 14 -0.30 7.25 -6.93
CA LEU A 14 -1.52 6.47 -7.02
C LEU A 14 -1.34 5.26 -7.94
N LEU A 15 -0.68 5.44 -9.08
CA LEU A 15 -0.32 4.33 -9.97
C LEU A 15 0.61 3.33 -9.28
N GLY A 16 1.57 3.80 -8.48
CA GLY A 16 2.43 2.94 -7.68
C GLY A 16 1.67 2.13 -6.62
N LEU A 17 0.72 2.76 -5.91
CA LEU A 17 -0.16 2.10 -4.95
C LEU A 17 -1.03 1.02 -5.61
N ILE A 18 -1.65 1.33 -6.75
CA ILE A 18 -2.42 0.35 -7.53
C ILE A 18 -1.50 -0.77 -8.05
N GLY A 19 -0.28 -0.41 -8.47
CA GLY A 19 0.75 -1.34 -8.94
C GLY A 19 1.12 -2.40 -7.89
N VAL A 20 1.14 -2.07 -6.60
CA VAL A 20 1.40 -3.06 -5.53
C VAL A 20 0.35 -4.19 -5.53
N LEU A 21 -0.89 -3.90 -5.92
CA LEU A 21 -1.98 -4.88 -5.99
C LEU A 21 -1.86 -5.80 -7.21
N VAL A 22 -1.07 -5.41 -8.21
CA VAL A 22 -0.88 -6.15 -9.46
C VAL A 22 0.43 -6.96 -9.38
N PRO A 23 0.37 -8.31 -9.39
CA PRO A 23 1.58 -9.12 -9.36
C PRO A 23 2.50 -8.81 -10.55
N GLY A 24 3.79 -8.60 -10.28
CA GLY A 24 4.81 -8.30 -11.30
C GLY A 24 5.04 -6.82 -11.55
N VAL A 25 4.19 -5.92 -11.06
CA VAL A 25 4.41 -4.48 -11.16
C VAL A 25 5.25 -3.99 -9.97
N PRO A 26 6.33 -3.23 -10.18
CA PRO A 26 7.18 -2.72 -9.10
C PRO A 26 6.57 -1.47 -8.46
N GLY A 27 5.41 -1.61 -7.81
CA GLY A 27 4.67 -0.49 -7.22
C GLY A 27 5.51 0.38 -6.28
N GLN A 28 6.39 -0.24 -5.48
CA GLN A 28 7.31 0.46 -4.58
C GLN A 28 8.30 1.36 -5.31
N ALA A 29 8.85 0.89 -6.43
CA ALA A 29 9.77 1.67 -7.24
C ALA A 29 9.06 2.87 -7.89
N ILE A 30 7.80 2.70 -8.30
CA ILE A 30 6.99 3.78 -8.87
C ILE A 30 6.71 4.87 -7.81
N VAL A 31 6.31 4.49 -6.59
CA VAL A 31 6.09 5.45 -5.49
C VAL A 31 7.39 6.16 -5.14
N TRP A 32 8.51 5.44 -5.05
CA TRP A 32 9.81 6.04 -4.80
C TRP A 32 10.23 7.03 -5.90
N ALA A 33 10.03 6.66 -7.18
CA ALA A 33 10.35 7.53 -8.31
C ALA A 33 9.52 8.82 -8.30
N ALA A 34 8.25 8.76 -7.87
CA ALA A 34 7.42 9.95 -7.71
C ALA A 34 7.99 10.89 -6.63
N VAL A 35 8.38 10.34 -5.48
CA VAL A 35 9.00 11.13 -4.40
C VAL A 35 10.36 11.69 -4.82
N LEU A 36 11.18 10.90 -5.52
CA LEU A 36 12.46 11.36 -6.06
C LEU A 36 12.25 12.54 -7.01
N TRP A 37 11.31 12.43 -7.96
CA TRP A 37 10.99 13.52 -8.87
C TRP A 37 10.58 14.78 -8.10
N TRP A 38 9.66 14.65 -7.15
CA TRP A 38 9.23 15.78 -6.32
C TRP A 38 10.40 16.41 -5.54
N ALA A 39 11.22 15.60 -4.86
CA ALA A 39 12.34 16.08 -4.05
C ALA A 39 13.42 16.78 -4.88
N LEU A 40 13.69 16.31 -6.10
CA LEU A 40 14.63 16.95 -7.02
C LEU A 40 14.10 18.28 -7.59
N THR A 41 12.79 18.53 -7.50
CA THR A 41 12.18 19.74 -8.07
C THR A 41 11.97 20.84 -7.02
N ASP A 42 11.51 20.51 -5.81
CA ASP A 42 11.27 21.51 -4.75
C ASP A 42 12.51 21.80 -3.90
N MET A 43 13.49 20.89 -3.86
CA MET A 43 14.80 21.02 -3.17
C MET A 43 14.75 21.58 -1.73
N THR A 44 13.65 21.40 -1.00
CA THR A 44 13.52 21.82 0.40
C THR A 44 14.06 20.75 1.36
N PRO A 45 14.53 21.11 2.57
CA PRO A 45 14.97 20.13 3.58
C PRO A 45 13.90 19.07 3.89
N ALA A 46 12.62 19.49 3.92
CA ALA A 46 11.49 18.57 4.11
C ALA A 46 11.39 17.55 2.97
N ALA A 47 11.55 17.99 1.71
CA ALA A 47 11.46 17.10 0.56
C ALA A 47 12.58 16.06 0.52
N TRP A 48 13.80 16.47 0.86
CA TRP A 48 14.94 15.56 1.04
C TRP A 48 14.74 14.61 2.21
N GLY A 49 14.19 15.08 3.34
CA GLY A 49 13.86 14.25 4.49
C GLY A 49 12.87 13.13 4.13
N VAL A 50 11.81 13.45 3.37
CA VAL A 50 10.84 12.47 2.88
C VAL A 50 11.52 11.48 1.92
N LEU A 51 12.39 11.94 1.01
CA LEU A 51 13.10 11.05 0.08
C LEU A 51 14.02 10.06 0.82
N ILE A 52 14.80 10.54 1.80
CA ILE A 52 15.69 9.69 2.60
C ILE A 52 14.86 8.69 3.41
N GLY A 53 13.81 9.16 4.09
CA GLY A 53 12.90 8.32 4.85
C GLY A 53 12.20 7.26 4.00
N ALA A 54 11.71 7.64 2.81
CA ALA A 54 11.11 6.73 1.85
C ALA A 54 12.11 5.69 1.35
N THR A 55 13.33 6.10 1.05
CA THR A 55 14.40 5.18 0.61
C THR A 55 14.71 4.17 1.71
N ALA A 56 14.93 4.62 2.95
CA ALA A 56 15.20 3.77 4.09
C ALA A 56 14.06 2.77 4.35
N LEU A 57 12.80 3.27 4.36
CA LEU A 57 11.62 2.45 4.59
C LEU A 57 11.43 1.38 3.50
N LEU A 58 11.58 1.75 2.23
CA LEU A 58 11.39 0.83 1.11
C LEU A 58 12.54 -0.18 1.02
N LEU A 59 13.78 0.21 1.32
CA LEU A 59 14.90 -0.72 1.43
C LEU A 59 14.70 -1.69 2.59
N LEU A 60 14.24 -1.21 3.75
CA LEU A 60 13.89 -2.07 4.89
C LEU A 60 12.79 -3.06 4.49
N ASN A 61 11.74 -2.59 3.81
CA ASN A 61 10.68 -3.46 3.31
C ASN A 61 11.23 -4.53 2.35
N GLN A 62 12.13 -4.16 1.43
CA GLN A 62 12.79 -5.11 0.54
C GLN A 62 13.67 -6.11 1.29
N ALA A 63 14.40 -5.67 2.32
CA ALA A 63 15.23 -6.53 3.16
C ALA A 63 14.39 -7.51 4.01
N LEU A 64 13.17 -7.12 4.40
CA LEU A 64 12.23 -7.98 5.13
C LEU A 64 11.45 -8.93 4.20
N LYS A 65 11.41 -8.64 2.89
CA LYS A 65 10.66 -9.44 1.91
C LYS A 65 11.05 -10.93 1.89
N PRO A 66 12.33 -11.33 2.03
CA PRO A 66 12.72 -12.74 2.13
C PRO A 66 12.19 -13.45 3.39
N LEU A 67 11.87 -12.71 4.45
CA LEU A 67 11.29 -13.27 5.68
C LEU A 67 9.77 -13.48 5.56
N LEU A 68 9.13 -12.87 4.56
CA LEU A 68 7.70 -12.96 4.35
C LEU A 68 7.35 -14.21 3.52
N PRO A 69 6.16 -14.82 3.75
CA PRO A 69 5.72 -15.95 2.96
C PRO A 69 5.73 -15.63 1.46
N PRO A 70 6.30 -16.49 0.61
CA PRO A 70 6.33 -16.26 -0.82
C PRO A 70 4.89 -16.16 -1.34
N ARG A 71 4.64 -15.15 -2.18
CA ARG A 71 3.33 -14.96 -2.80
C ARG A 71 3.05 -16.18 -3.68
N ARG A 72 2.05 -16.97 -3.31
CA ARG A 72 1.52 -18.06 -4.15
C ARG A 72 0.08 -17.78 -4.58
N PRO A 73 -0.15 -16.82 -5.51
CA PRO A 73 -1.49 -16.48 -5.96
C PRO A 73 -2.25 -17.68 -6.55
N ARG A 74 -1.52 -18.64 -7.13
CA ARG A 74 -2.07 -19.85 -7.77
C ARG A 74 -2.54 -20.91 -6.76
N GLU A 75 -1.93 -21.00 -5.58
CA GLU A 75 -2.26 -22.03 -4.57
C GLU A 75 -3.30 -21.54 -3.54
N SER A 76 -3.44 -20.22 -3.38
CA SER A 76 -4.26 -19.65 -2.30
C SER A 76 -5.77 -19.82 -2.49
N GLY A 77 -6.26 -20.08 -3.70
CA GLY A 77 -7.69 -20.06 -4.03
C GLY A 77 -8.39 -18.71 -3.80
N ALA A 78 -7.66 -17.69 -3.32
CA ALA A 78 -8.18 -16.38 -2.97
C ALA A 78 -8.49 -15.58 -4.24
N PRO A 79 -9.72 -15.07 -4.41
CA PRO A 79 -10.06 -14.26 -5.56
C PRO A 79 -9.16 -13.01 -5.61
N ARG A 80 -8.55 -12.72 -6.77
CA ARG A 80 -7.81 -11.45 -6.99
C ARG A 80 -8.66 -10.22 -6.60
N ARG A 81 -9.98 -10.31 -6.78
CA ARG A 81 -10.95 -9.31 -6.33
C ARG A 81 -10.90 -9.07 -4.82
N THR A 82 -10.73 -10.10 -4.00
CA THR A 82 -10.66 -9.97 -2.53
C THR A 82 -9.41 -9.19 -2.12
N LEU A 83 -8.25 -9.44 -2.75
CA LEU A 83 -7.03 -8.67 -2.51
C LEU A 83 -7.14 -7.22 -3.00
N LEU A 84 -7.78 -6.99 -4.16
CA LEU A 84 -8.04 -5.64 -4.66
C LEU A 84 -8.96 -4.86 -3.72
N LEU A 85 -10.04 -5.47 -3.24
CA LEU A 85 -10.95 -4.88 -2.25
C LEU A 85 -10.22 -4.60 -0.92
N GLY A 86 -9.38 -5.52 -0.47
CA GLY A 86 -8.49 -5.30 0.67
C GLY A 86 -7.59 -4.08 0.46
N GLY A 87 -6.90 -4.01 -0.68
CA GLY A 87 -6.01 -2.90 -1.03
C GLY A 87 -6.73 -1.55 -1.05
N LEU A 88 -7.89 -1.48 -1.71
CA LEU A 88 -8.72 -0.28 -1.71
C LEU A 88 -9.22 0.09 -0.31
N GLY A 89 -9.60 -0.90 0.49
CA GLY A 89 -9.98 -0.71 1.90
C GLY A 89 -8.83 -0.16 2.73
N ALA A 90 -7.59 -0.60 2.49
CA ALA A 90 -6.41 -0.09 3.17
C ALA A 90 -6.13 1.36 2.81
N ILE A 91 -6.20 1.70 1.52
CA ILE A 91 -6.00 3.06 1.04
C ILE A 91 -7.04 3.97 1.70
N ALA A 92 -8.33 3.65 1.58
CA ALA A 92 -9.41 4.42 2.19
C ALA A 92 -9.24 4.54 3.72
N GLY A 93 -8.96 3.43 4.39
CA GLY A 93 -8.79 3.40 5.84
C GLY A 93 -7.60 4.26 6.31
N PHE A 94 -6.49 4.28 5.57
CA PHE A 94 -5.33 5.13 5.89
C PHE A 94 -5.69 6.62 5.88
N PHE A 95 -6.51 7.07 4.93
CA PHE A 95 -6.95 8.46 4.87
C PHE A 95 -7.93 8.85 5.98
N VAL A 96 -8.67 7.88 6.54
CA VAL A 96 -9.59 8.13 7.68
C VAL A 96 -8.84 8.12 9.02
N VAL A 97 -8.04 7.08 9.25
CA VAL A 97 -7.19 6.95 10.44
C VAL A 97 -5.80 6.53 9.96
N PRO A 98 -4.83 7.46 9.88
CA PRO A 98 -3.50 7.15 9.40
C PRO A 98 -2.88 5.98 10.16
N VAL A 99 -2.12 5.15 9.44
CA VAL A 99 -1.43 3.95 9.96
C VAL A 99 -2.41 2.83 10.36
N VAL A 100 -3.23 3.04 11.40
CA VAL A 100 -4.12 2.00 11.95
C VAL A 100 -5.23 1.63 10.98
N GLY A 101 -5.80 2.62 10.31
CA GLY A 101 -6.89 2.45 9.36
C GLY A 101 -6.47 1.67 8.11
N ALA A 102 -5.20 1.68 7.73
CA ALA A 102 -4.74 0.86 6.60
C ALA A 102 -4.89 -0.64 6.89
N VAL A 103 -4.44 -1.07 8.07
CA VAL A 103 -4.52 -2.47 8.48
C VAL A 103 -5.97 -2.86 8.73
N ALA A 104 -6.72 -2.04 9.47
CA ALA A 104 -8.12 -2.28 9.78
C ALA A 104 -8.98 -2.29 8.50
N GLY A 105 -8.73 -1.36 7.58
CA GLY A 105 -9.41 -1.25 6.30
C GLY A 105 -9.11 -2.43 5.37
N TYR A 106 -7.85 -2.88 5.31
CA TYR A 106 -7.48 -4.06 4.53
C TYR A 106 -8.19 -5.32 5.01
N VAL A 107 -8.07 -5.60 6.31
CA VAL A 107 -8.66 -6.80 6.93
C VAL A 107 -10.18 -6.72 6.90
N GLY A 108 -10.75 -5.55 7.21
CA GLY A 108 -12.19 -5.30 7.21
C GLY A 108 -12.82 -5.44 5.82
N ALA A 109 -12.17 -4.93 4.77
CA ALA A 109 -12.67 -5.05 3.40
C ALA A 109 -12.62 -6.51 2.90
N ILE A 110 -11.56 -7.25 3.21
CA ILE A 110 -11.47 -8.69 2.91
C ILE A 110 -12.57 -9.45 3.67
N TYR A 111 -12.72 -9.20 4.96
CA TYR A 111 -13.76 -9.83 5.78
C TYR A 111 -15.17 -9.53 5.26
N GLY A 112 -15.46 -8.27 4.92
CA GLY A 112 -16.75 -7.85 4.39
C GLY A 112 -17.07 -8.52 3.06
N ALA A 113 -16.11 -8.55 2.13
CA ALA A 113 -16.27 -9.19 0.82
C ALA A 113 -16.56 -10.70 0.95
N GLU A 114 -15.80 -11.40 1.80
CA GLU A 114 -16.00 -12.84 2.02
C GLU A 114 -17.27 -13.13 2.81
N ARG A 115 -17.66 -12.28 3.77
CA ARG A 115 -18.93 -12.41 4.51
C ARG A 115 -20.15 -12.26 3.60
N LEU A 116 -20.12 -11.28 2.68
CA LEU A 116 -21.20 -11.09 1.70
C LEU A 116 -21.29 -12.25 0.72
N ARG A 117 -20.16 -12.87 0.37
CA ARG A 117 -20.10 -14.01 -0.54
C ARG A 117 -20.54 -15.34 0.10
N LEU A 118 -20.14 -15.58 1.35
CA LEU A 118 -20.30 -16.88 2.01
C LEU A 118 -21.47 -16.93 3.01
N GLY A 119 -22.07 -15.78 3.37
CA GLY A 119 -23.25 -15.68 4.26
C GLY A 119 -23.01 -16.05 5.73
N SER A 120 -21.88 -16.69 6.06
CA SER A 120 -21.54 -17.20 7.39
C SER A 120 -20.33 -16.47 8.00
N ARG A 121 -20.46 -16.01 9.25
CA ARG A 121 -19.37 -15.33 9.99
C ARG A 121 -18.14 -16.23 10.18
N GLY A 122 -18.35 -17.53 10.40
CA GLY A 122 -17.28 -18.50 10.62
C GLY A 122 -16.50 -18.81 9.35
N ALA A 123 -17.21 -19.02 8.23
CA ALA A 123 -16.60 -19.27 6.93
C ALA A 123 -15.82 -18.04 6.42
N GLY A 124 -16.35 -16.83 6.66
CA GLY A 124 -15.67 -15.58 6.33
C GLY A 124 -14.33 -15.44 7.07
N TRP A 125 -14.28 -15.74 8.37
CA TRP A 125 -13.04 -15.58 9.13
C TRP A 125 -11.97 -16.63 8.78
N ALA A 126 -12.39 -17.86 8.49
CA ALA A 126 -11.50 -18.90 7.97
C ALA A 126 -10.89 -18.51 6.61
N SER A 127 -11.70 -17.90 5.73
CA SER A 127 -11.26 -17.40 4.41
C SER A 127 -10.25 -16.26 4.54
N VAL A 128 -10.49 -15.26 5.40
CA VAL A 128 -9.49 -14.20 5.61
C VAL A 128 -8.18 -14.76 6.16
N ARG A 129 -8.24 -15.73 7.09
CA ARG A 129 -7.03 -16.35 7.65
C ARG A 129 -6.23 -17.10 6.59
N SER A 130 -6.89 -17.78 5.64
CA SER A 130 -6.20 -18.44 4.53
C SER A 130 -5.60 -17.43 3.55
N VAL A 131 -6.35 -16.40 3.18
CA VAL A 131 -5.92 -15.30 2.29
C VAL A 131 -4.72 -14.58 2.88
N MET A 132 -4.78 -14.20 4.16
CA MET A 132 -3.70 -13.51 4.86
C MET A 132 -2.43 -14.35 4.90
N ARG A 133 -2.53 -15.63 5.27
CA ARG A 133 -1.38 -16.55 5.32
C ARG A 133 -0.74 -16.80 3.96
N ALA A 134 -1.54 -16.90 2.90
CA ALA A 134 -1.03 -17.28 1.58
C ALA A 134 -0.45 -16.12 0.77
N THR A 135 -1.00 -14.91 0.90
CA THR A 135 -0.57 -13.75 0.09
C THR A 135 -0.83 -12.40 0.76
N GLY A 136 -1.82 -12.32 1.65
CA GLY A 136 -2.29 -11.05 2.21
C GLY A 136 -1.25 -10.29 3.02
N TYR A 137 -0.39 -10.96 3.82
CA TYR A 137 0.65 -10.26 4.59
C TYR A 137 1.67 -9.56 3.70
N SER A 138 2.15 -10.21 2.64
CA SER A 138 3.14 -9.62 1.74
C SER A 138 2.58 -8.41 0.99
N VAL A 139 1.31 -8.47 0.56
CA VAL A 139 0.65 -7.33 -0.10
C VAL A 139 0.39 -6.20 0.88
N LEU A 140 -0.13 -6.53 2.07
CA LEU A 140 -0.40 -5.55 3.13
C LEU A 140 0.87 -4.79 3.51
N VAL A 141 1.98 -5.49 3.75
CA VAL A 141 3.26 -4.86 4.16
C VAL A 141 3.81 -3.96 3.04
N GLU A 142 3.81 -4.41 1.79
CA GLU A 142 4.25 -3.56 0.67
C GLU A 142 3.36 -2.33 0.47
N LEU A 143 2.04 -2.52 0.51
CA LEU A 143 1.07 -1.43 0.35
C LEU A 143 1.18 -0.43 1.50
N PHE A 144 1.36 -0.92 2.72
CA PHE A 144 1.53 -0.12 3.91
C PHE A 144 2.80 0.73 3.85
N ALA A 145 3.92 0.17 3.40
CA ALA A 145 5.14 0.93 3.18
C ALA A 145 4.93 2.06 2.15
N CYS A 146 4.26 1.78 1.04
CA CYS A 146 3.91 2.81 0.05
C CYS A 146 2.95 3.88 0.60
N LEU A 147 1.97 3.49 1.42
CA LEU A 147 1.04 4.42 2.06
C LEU A 147 1.74 5.33 3.06
N LEU A 148 2.70 4.81 3.84
CA LEU A 148 3.52 5.64 4.74
C LEU A 148 4.33 6.68 3.96
N VAL A 149 4.94 6.29 2.84
CA VAL A 149 5.65 7.23 1.95
C VAL A 149 4.70 8.29 1.40
N THR A 150 3.53 7.88 0.93
CA THR A 150 2.50 8.79 0.40
C THR A 150 2.00 9.75 1.48
N GLY A 151 1.79 9.25 2.70
CA GLY A 151 1.38 10.04 3.86
C GLY A 151 2.45 11.02 4.31
N ALA A 152 3.73 10.63 4.28
CA ALA A 152 4.84 11.52 4.57
C ALA A 152 4.95 12.66 3.55
N TRP A 153 4.78 12.35 2.26
CA TRP A 153 4.72 13.37 1.21
C TRP A 153 3.55 14.34 1.40
N LEU A 154 2.34 13.82 1.65
CA LEU A 154 1.18 14.66 1.93
C LEU A 154 1.39 15.52 3.18
N GLY A 155 1.93 14.95 4.25
CA GLY A 155 2.25 15.68 5.48
C GLY A 155 3.23 16.82 5.21
N ALA A 156 4.27 16.57 4.41
CA ALA A 156 5.22 17.60 4.01
C ALA A 156 4.58 18.70 3.15
N LEU A 157 3.58 18.41 2.31
CA LEU A 157 2.86 19.42 1.54
C LEU A 157 1.89 20.26 2.37
N VAL A 158 1.33 19.70 3.45
CA VAL A 158 0.36 20.41 4.29
C VAL A 158 1.07 21.25 5.36
N TRP A 159 2.22 20.78 5.86
CA TRP A 159 2.93 21.39 7.01
C TRP A 159 4.24 22.08 6.64
N GLY A 160 4.77 21.87 5.43
CA GLY A 160 5.96 22.54 4.90
C GLY A 160 5.61 23.75 4.05
#